data_AF-A0A8W8IK10-F1
#
_entry.id   AF-A0A8W8IK10-F1
#
_cell.length_a   1.000
_cell.length_b   1.000
_cell.length_c   1.000
_cell.angle_alpha   90.00
_cell.angle_beta   90.00
_cell.angle_gamma   90.00
#
_symmetry.space_group_name_H-M   'P 1'
#
loop_
_entity.id
_entity.type
_entity.pdbx_description
1 polymer ?
#
loop_
_entity_poly.entity_id
_entity_poly.type
_entity_poly.pdbx_seq_one_letter_code
_entity_poly.pdbx_strand_id
1 'polypeptide(L)'
;DAQQKINKKVLTKGTFERQMGELRKKIKVTIQEANGCDDEIQDLRGHQVELSQQLEDKQVNVQHLQGNSDTLDGDIERLFENKQKNMSELLGKQQKAKYFQQAKDGKYTMLCKSESSLENESTKQVDRMQALSAIVDRLNQEFPHVQPALRRVNLALSTRTEQAQD
;
A
#
# COMPACT_ATOMS: atom_id res chain seq x y z
N ASP A 1 -46.25 -52.69 62.29
CA ASP A 1 -46.14 -51.23 62.49
C ASP A 1 -45.23 -50.89 63.67
N ALA A 2 -43.95 -50.69 63.37
CA ALA A 2 -42.94 -50.26 64.33
C ALA A 2 -42.28 -48.97 63.83
N GLN A 3 -42.35 -47.95 64.68
CA GLN A 3 -41.59 -46.71 64.71
C GLN A 3 -41.26 -46.01 63.37
N GLN A 4 -42.06 -44.96 63.09
CA GLN A 4 -41.58 -43.74 62.44
C GLN A 4 -40.33 -43.19 63.16
N LYS A 5 -39.14 -43.52 62.65
CA LYS A 5 -37.90 -42.78 62.94
C LYS A 5 -37.96 -41.43 62.21
N ILE A 6 -38.72 -40.47 62.76
CA ILE A 6 -38.48 -39.06 62.44
C ILE A 6 -37.30 -38.63 63.31
N ASN A 7 -36.11 -38.77 62.74
CA ASN A 7 -34.85 -38.30 63.31
C ASN A 7 -34.85 -36.76 63.31
N LYS A 8 -35.65 -36.13 64.19
CA LYS A 8 -35.58 -34.69 64.44
C LYS A 8 -34.26 -34.43 65.16
N LYS A 9 -33.21 -34.10 64.39
CA LYS A 9 -31.96 -33.54 64.93
C LYS A 9 -32.34 -32.33 65.79
N VAL A 10 -32.29 -32.49 67.11
CA VAL A 10 -32.48 -31.38 68.04
C VAL A 10 -31.26 -30.49 67.86
N LEU A 11 -31.44 -29.37 67.15
CA LEU A 11 -30.41 -28.33 67.07
C LEU A 11 -30.21 -27.76 68.48
N THR A 12 -29.03 -28.01 69.04
CA THR A 12 -28.62 -27.44 70.31
C THR A 12 -28.06 -26.04 70.09
N LYS A 13 -28.19 -25.15 71.09
CA LYS A 13 -27.66 -23.77 71.04
C LYS A 13 -26.22 -23.71 70.52
N GLY A 14 -25.37 -24.64 70.95
CA GLY A 14 -23.97 -24.74 70.49
C GLY A 14 -23.81 -25.09 69.00
N THR A 15 -24.71 -25.89 68.41
CA THR A 15 -24.69 -26.15 66.95
C THR A 15 -25.07 -24.91 66.14
N PHE A 16 -26.03 -24.12 66.62
CA PHE A 16 -26.37 -22.83 66.02
C PHE A 16 -25.23 -21.81 66.13
N GLU A 17 -24.61 -21.69 67.31
CA GLU A 17 -23.48 -20.79 67.52
C GLU A 17 -22.29 -21.15 66.61
N ARG A 18 -22.00 -22.44 66.44
CA ARG A 18 -20.97 -22.91 65.49
C ARG A 18 -21.32 -22.57 64.05
N GLN A 19 -22.54 -22.87 63.60
CA GLN A 19 -22.99 -22.56 62.23
C GLN A 19 -22.97 -21.05 61.96
N MET A 20 -23.35 -20.23 62.94
CA MET A 20 -23.24 -18.78 62.86
C MET A 20 -21.80 -18.29 62.75
N GLY A 21 -20.87 -18.91 63.50
CA GLY A 21 -19.44 -18.63 63.38
C GLY A 21 -18.88 -19.00 62.00
N GLU A 22 -19.25 -20.17 61.47
CA GLU A 22 -18.85 -20.62 60.12
C GLU A 22 -19.43 -19.71 59.02
N LEU A 23 -20.69 -19.28 59.13
CA LEU A 23 -21.30 -18.33 58.20
C LEU A 23 -20.62 -16.97 58.23
N ARG A 24 -20.32 -16.43 59.41
CA ARG A 24 -19.55 -15.17 59.54
C ARG A 24 -18.16 -15.28 58.89
N LYS A 25 -17.48 -16.42 59.06
CA LYS A 25 -16.19 -16.68 58.42
C LYS A 25 -16.34 -16.72 56.89
N LYS A 26 -17.34 -17.42 56.36
CA LYS A 26 -17.61 -17.47 54.91
C LYS A 26 -17.89 -16.08 54.35
N ILE A 27 -18.76 -15.30 55.00
CA ILE A 27 -19.05 -13.91 54.60
C ILE A 27 -17.75 -13.10 54.53
N LYS A 28 -16.88 -13.20 55.54
CA LYS A 28 -15.61 -12.48 55.54
C LYS A 28 -14.69 -12.89 54.38
N VAL A 29 -14.58 -14.19 54.12
CA VAL A 29 -13.75 -14.71 53.00
C VAL A 29 -14.31 -14.22 51.66
N THR A 30 -15.63 -14.35 51.44
CA THR A 30 -16.27 -13.89 50.21
C THR A 30 -16.12 -12.38 49.99
N ILE A 31 -16.15 -11.57 51.05
CA ILE A 31 -15.87 -10.12 50.95
C ILE A 31 -14.41 -9.88 50.53
N GLN A 32 -13.46 -10.63 51.09
CA GLN A 32 -12.04 -10.50 50.70
C GLN A 32 -11.81 -10.92 49.24
N GLU A 33 -12.44 -12.01 48.80
CA GLU A 33 -12.40 -12.45 47.41
C GLU A 33 -13.03 -11.41 46.48
N ALA A 34 -14.19 -10.84 46.85
CA ALA A 34 -14.85 -9.79 46.07
C ALA A 34 -13.96 -8.55 45.92
N ASN A 35 -13.34 -8.08 47.01
CA ASN A 35 -12.41 -6.95 46.96
C ASN A 35 -11.19 -7.27 46.07
N GLY A 36 -10.65 -8.49 46.15
CA GLY A 36 -9.55 -8.92 45.28
C GLY A 36 -9.93 -8.92 43.80
N CYS A 37 -11.15 -9.36 43.48
CA CYS A 37 -11.69 -9.26 42.12
C CYS A 37 -11.85 -7.80 41.69
N ASP A 38 -12.31 -6.91 42.57
CA ASP A 38 -12.46 -5.48 42.25
C ASP A 38 -11.11 -4.81 41.93
N ASP A 39 -10.06 -5.15 42.69
CA ASP A 39 -8.69 -4.69 42.44
C ASP A 39 -8.17 -5.19 41.08
N GLU A 40 -8.36 -6.49 40.77
CA GLU A 40 -7.95 -7.07 39.49
C GLU A 40 -8.72 -6.44 38.30
N ILE A 41 -10.02 -6.18 38.47
CA ILE A 41 -10.83 -5.47 37.45
C ILE A 41 -10.28 -4.06 37.21
N GLN A 42 -9.88 -3.35 38.26
CA GLN A 42 -9.31 -2.02 38.13
C GLN A 42 -7.98 -2.04 37.38
N ASP A 43 -7.10 -2.98 37.72
CA ASP A 43 -5.81 -3.15 37.05
C ASP A 43 -5.99 -3.51 35.57
N LEU A 44 -6.88 -4.44 35.25
CA LEU A 44 -7.19 -4.83 33.87
C LEU A 44 -7.75 -3.66 33.05
N ARG A 45 -8.59 -2.80 33.64
CA ARG A 45 -9.07 -1.58 32.98
C ARG A 45 -7.95 -0.59 32.73
N GLY A 46 -7.00 -0.45 33.65
CA GLY A 46 -5.81 0.38 33.47
C GLY A 46 -4.97 -0.11 32.27
N HIS A 47 -4.67 -1.40 32.23
CA HIS A 47 -3.94 -2.01 31.12
C HIS A 47 -4.69 -1.88 29.78
N GLN A 48 -6.02 -2.02 29.79
CA GLN A 48 -6.84 -1.85 28.59
C GLN A 48 -6.71 -0.45 28.00
N VAL A 49 -6.76 0.59 28.84
CA VAL A 49 -6.61 1.98 28.39
C VAL A 49 -5.21 2.20 27.82
N GLU A 50 -4.18 1.76 28.51
CA GLU A 50 -2.80 1.92 28.03
C GLU A 50 -2.57 1.20 26.69
N LEU A 51 -3.01 -0.05 26.58
CA LEU A 51 -2.90 -0.82 25.34
C LEU A 51 -3.70 -0.18 24.19
N SER A 52 -4.86 0.39 24.48
CA SER A 52 -5.67 1.08 23.48
C SER A 52 -4.96 2.33 22.94
N GLN A 53 -4.33 3.11 23.83
CA GLN A 53 -3.54 4.28 23.42
C GLN A 53 -2.33 3.85 22.57
N GLN A 54 -1.60 2.82 23.01
CA GLN A 54 -0.46 2.30 22.24
C GLN A 54 -0.89 1.81 20.86
N LEU A 55 -2.05 1.14 20.76
CA LEU A 55 -2.57 0.66 19.50
C LEU A 55 -2.91 1.82 18.55
N GLU A 56 -3.55 2.88 19.06
CA GLU A 56 -3.87 4.08 18.29
C GLU A 56 -2.60 4.76 17.78
N ASP A 57 -1.60 4.96 18.63
CA ASP A 57 -0.32 5.57 18.26
C ASP A 57 0.39 4.75 17.15
N LYS A 58 0.39 3.42 17.28
CA LYS A 58 0.96 2.53 16.26
C LYS A 58 0.17 2.60 14.95
N GLN A 59 -1.16 2.67 15.01
CA GLN A 59 -2.00 2.78 13.83
C GLN A 59 -1.74 4.08 13.07
N VAL A 60 -1.65 5.22 13.76
CA VAL A 60 -1.32 6.52 13.16
C VAL A 60 0.07 6.46 12.51
N ASN A 61 1.06 5.89 13.22
CA ASN A 61 2.41 5.76 12.68
C ASN A 61 2.46 4.88 11.41
N VAL A 62 1.72 3.77 11.38
CA VAL A 62 1.62 2.92 10.18
C VAL A 62 0.99 3.67 9.02
N GLN A 63 -0.08 4.43 9.25
CA GLN A 63 -0.72 5.25 8.21
C GLN A 63 0.24 6.31 7.65
N HIS A 64 1.02 6.96 8.52
CA HIS A 64 2.02 7.92 8.10
C HIS A 64 3.15 7.28 7.28
N LEU A 65 3.66 6.12 7.73
CA LEU A 65 4.67 5.37 6.99
C LEU A 65 4.15 4.88 5.62
N GLN A 66 2.89 4.44 5.55
CA GLN A 66 2.26 4.06 4.29
C GLN A 66 2.20 5.25 3.32
N GLY A 67 1.72 6.42 3.77
CA GLY A 67 1.66 7.61 2.93
C GLY A 67 3.03 8.06 2.42
N ASN A 68 4.07 7.93 3.25
CA ASN A 68 5.44 8.18 2.82
C ASN A 68 5.94 7.16 1.79
N SER A 69 5.61 5.88 1.97
CA SER A 69 5.93 4.83 0.99
C SER A 69 5.30 5.11 -0.35
N ASP A 70 3.99 5.41 -0.37
CA ASP A 70 3.24 5.69 -1.61
C ASP A 70 3.82 6.92 -2.34
N THR A 71 4.24 7.93 -1.58
CA THR A 71 4.90 9.13 -2.13
C THR A 71 6.24 8.78 -2.79
N LEU A 72 7.06 7.96 -2.10
CA LEU A 72 8.36 7.53 -2.62
C LEU A 72 8.21 6.65 -3.87
N ASP A 73 7.20 5.79 -3.93
CA ASP A 73 6.91 4.97 -5.11
C ASP A 73 6.56 5.86 -6.32
N GLY A 74 5.72 6.88 -6.12
CA GLY A 74 5.42 7.87 -7.17
C GLY A 74 6.65 8.66 -7.62
N ASP A 75 7.55 9.00 -6.70
CA ASP A 75 8.81 9.67 -7.03
C ASP A 75 9.76 8.77 -7.84
N ILE A 76 9.85 7.48 -7.51
CA ILE A 76 10.63 6.50 -8.25
C ILE A 76 10.12 6.40 -9.69
N GLU A 77 8.80 6.28 -9.89
CA GLU A 77 8.20 6.21 -11.22
C GLU A 77 8.53 7.45 -12.05
N ARG A 78 8.33 8.65 -11.48
CA ARG A 78 8.64 9.93 -12.14
C ARG A 78 10.12 10.06 -12.49
N LEU A 79 11.02 9.68 -11.58
CA LEU A 79 12.47 9.72 -11.83
C LEU A 79 12.87 8.75 -12.94
N PHE A 80 12.25 7.58 -12.99
CA PHE A 80 12.48 6.61 -14.04
C PHE A 80 12.02 7.14 -15.42
N GLU A 81 10.83 7.72 -15.49
CA GLU A 81 10.30 8.36 -16.71
C GLU A 81 11.26 9.45 -17.22
N ASN A 82 11.70 10.34 -16.33
CA ASN A 82 12.66 11.40 -16.65
C ASN A 82 14.01 10.84 -17.13
N LYS A 83 14.54 9.82 -16.45
CA LYS A 83 15.78 9.16 -16.87
C LYS A 83 15.66 8.58 -18.28
N GLN A 84 14.54 7.94 -18.60
CA GLN A 84 14.32 7.32 -19.90
C GLN A 84 14.17 8.36 -21.03
N LYS A 85 13.47 9.48 -20.74
CA LYS A 85 13.40 10.64 -21.65
C LYS A 85 14.79 11.20 -21.94
N ASN A 86 15.54 11.54 -20.89
CA ASN A 86 16.88 12.10 -21.00
C ASN A 86 17.84 11.17 -21.77
N MET A 87 17.77 9.87 -21.53
CA MET A 87 18.57 8.88 -22.25
C MET A 87 18.25 8.89 -23.76
N SER A 88 16.97 8.93 -24.12
CA SER A 88 16.54 8.94 -25.52
C SER A 88 17.00 10.20 -26.24
N GLU A 89 16.88 11.37 -25.60
CA GLU A 89 17.38 12.64 -26.15
C GLU A 89 18.90 12.65 -26.30
N LEU A 90 19.63 12.12 -25.31
CA LEU A 90 21.09 12.04 -25.36
C LEU A 90 21.56 11.17 -26.53
N LEU A 91 20.96 10.00 -26.71
CA LEU A 91 21.27 9.11 -27.83
C LEU A 91 20.95 9.78 -29.17
N GLY A 92 19.84 10.50 -29.27
CA GLY A 92 19.51 11.29 -30.46
C GLY A 92 20.57 12.35 -30.78
N LYS A 93 21.03 13.10 -29.76
CA LYS A 93 22.11 14.10 -29.90
C LYS A 93 23.44 13.47 -30.29
N GLN A 94 23.81 12.35 -29.68
CA GLN A 94 25.03 11.60 -30.02
C GLN A 94 25.01 11.11 -31.47
N GLN A 95 23.87 10.59 -31.93
CA GLN A 95 23.71 10.16 -33.31
C GLN A 95 23.81 11.33 -34.29
N LYS A 96 23.18 12.48 -33.98
CA LYS A 96 23.28 13.71 -34.79
C LYS A 96 24.71 14.23 -34.86
N ALA A 97 25.44 14.22 -33.75
CA ALA A 97 26.86 14.59 -33.72
C ALA A 97 27.72 13.67 -34.61
N LYS A 98 27.45 12.36 -34.59
CA LYS A 98 28.11 11.38 -35.48
C LYS A 98 27.85 11.70 -36.95
N TYR A 99 26.61 12.02 -37.32
CA TYR A 99 26.29 12.41 -38.70
C TYR A 99 27.00 13.69 -39.13
N PHE A 100 27.03 14.72 -38.27
CA PHE A 100 27.77 15.94 -38.57
C PHE A 100 29.27 15.71 -38.73
N GLN A 101 29.87 14.83 -37.91
CA GLN A 101 31.27 14.46 -38.06
C GLN A 101 31.52 13.73 -39.38
N GLN A 102 30.67 12.78 -39.76
CA GLN A 102 30.76 12.10 -41.05
C GLN A 102 30.61 13.08 -42.23
N ALA A 103 29.73 14.07 -42.11
CA ALA A 103 29.52 15.07 -43.15
C ALA A 103 30.76 15.95 -43.31
N LYS A 104 31.36 16.39 -42.19
CA LYS A 104 32.63 17.12 -42.17
C LYS A 104 33.77 16.31 -42.81
N ASP A 105 33.81 15.01 -42.56
CA ASP A 105 34.86 14.12 -43.08
C ASP A 105 34.59 13.64 -44.53
N GLY A 106 33.50 14.08 -45.16
CA GLY A 106 33.10 13.64 -46.51
C GLY A 106 32.67 12.17 -46.60
N LYS A 107 32.37 11.53 -45.47
CA LYS A 107 31.99 10.10 -45.35
C LYS A 107 30.51 9.88 -45.10
N TYR A 108 29.71 10.95 -45.06
CA TYR A 108 28.28 10.86 -44.81
C TYR A 108 27.52 10.32 -46.02
N THR A 109 26.76 9.26 -45.80
CA THR A 109 25.83 8.70 -46.80
C THR A 109 24.42 9.15 -46.47
N MET A 110 23.81 9.94 -47.35
CA MET A 110 22.42 10.36 -47.20
C MET A 110 21.48 9.15 -47.21
N LEU A 111 20.58 9.10 -46.22
CA LEU A 111 19.53 8.08 -46.14
C LEU A 111 18.49 8.24 -47.27
N CYS A 112 18.09 9.49 -47.53
CA CYS A 112 17.20 9.85 -48.63
C CYS A 112 18.00 10.65 -49.67
N LYS A 113 18.03 10.19 -50.91
CA LYS A 113 18.85 10.78 -51.99
C LYS A 113 18.17 11.94 -52.72
N SER A 114 16.88 12.14 -52.50
CA SER A 114 16.07 13.22 -53.08
C SER A 114 15.09 13.75 -52.04
N GLU A 115 14.64 14.99 -52.24
CA GLU A 115 13.64 15.65 -51.40
C GLU A 115 12.33 14.86 -51.36
N SER A 116 11.85 14.39 -52.51
CA SER A 116 10.65 13.51 -52.57
C SER A 116 10.84 12.20 -51.78
N SER A 117 12.04 11.61 -51.79
CA SER A 117 12.30 10.41 -50.98
C SER A 117 12.33 10.70 -49.48
N LEU A 118 12.74 11.92 -49.08
CA LEU A 118 12.75 12.36 -47.70
C LEU A 118 11.32 12.63 -47.20
N GLU A 119 10.53 13.34 -47.99
CA GLU A 119 9.12 13.62 -47.69
C GLU A 119 8.32 12.32 -47.54
N ASN A 120 8.46 11.40 -48.51
CA ASN A 120 7.81 10.09 -48.45
C ASN A 120 8.20 9.28 -47.19
N GLU A 121 9.48 9.32 -46.77
CA GLU A 121 9.91 8.62 -45.55
C GLU A 121 9.41 9.32 -44.28
N SER A 122 9.36 10.65 -44.27
CA SER A 122 8.79 11.43 -43.17
C SER A 122 7.32 11.09 -42.97
N THR A 123 6.51 11.13 -44.03
CA THR A 123 5.09 10.74 -43.98
C THR A 123 4.92 9.31 -43.47
N LYS A 124 5.70 8.34 -43.97
CA LYS A 124 5.65 6.96 -43.48
C LYS A 124 5.93 6.84 -41.99
N GLN A 125 6.85 7.63 -41.44
CA GLN A 125 7.11 7.60 -40.00
C GLN A 125 5.99 8.24 -39.18
N VAL A 126 5.40 9.34 -39.66
CA VAL A 126 4.23 9.95 -39.04
C VAL A 126 3.07 8.95 -39.01
N ASP A 127 2.75 8.33 -40.15
CA ASP A 127 1.66 7.34 -40.27
C ASP A 127 1.89 6.15 -39.34
N ARG A 128 3.13 5.65 -39.28
CA ARG A 128 3.49 4.54 -38.39
C ARG A 128 3.32 4.92 -36.92
N MET A 129 3.68 6.14 -36.55
CA MET A 129 3.56 6.64 -35.18
C MET A 129 2.10 6.84 -34.78
N GLN A 130 1.26 7.36 -35.69
CA GLN A 130 -0.19 7.46 -35.49
C GLN A 130 -0.82 6.07 -35.33
N ALA A 131 -0.44 5.10 -36.17
CA ALA A 131 -0.92 3.73 -36.07
C ALA A 131 -0.54 3.08 -34.72
N LEU A 132 0.70 3.27 -34.25
CA LEU A 132 1.12 2.78 -32.94
C LEU A 132 0.35 3.45 -31.80
N SER A 133 0.13 4.77 -31.88
CA SER A 133 -0.66 5.50 -30.88
C SER A 133 -2.09 4.96 -30.82
N ALA A 134 -2.74 4.76 -31.97
CA ALA A 134 -4.07 4.17 -32.04
C ALA A 134 -4.14 2.75 -31.44
N ILE A 135 -3.11 1.92 -31.65
CA ILE A 135 -3.01 0.60 -31.02
C ILE A 135 -2.95 0.73 -29.50
N VAL A 136 -2.11 1.62 -28.98
CA VAL A 136 -1.94 1.81 -27.54
C VAL A 136 -3.21 2.38 -26.91
N ASP A 137 -3.87 3.35 -27.57
CA ASP A 137 -5.16 3.89 -27.13
C ASP A 137 -6.23 2.81 -27.05
N ARG A 138 -6.29 1.93 -28.07
CA ARG A 138 -7.20 0.80 -28.07
C ARG A 138 -6.90 -0.19 -26.94
N LEU A 139 -5.63 -0.50 -26.69
CA LEU A 139 -5.23 -1.36 -25.57
C LEU A 139 -5.61 -0.74 -24.22
N ASN A 140 -5.47 0.58 -24.08
CA ASN A 140 -5.87 1.29 -22.86
C ASN A 140 -7.39 1.29 -22.64
N GLN A 141 -8.18 1.27 -23.71
CA GLN A 141 -9.65 1.17 -23.66
C GLN A 141 -10.12 -0.27 -23.36
N GLU A 142 -9.57 -1.26 -24.07
CA GLU A 142 -9.96 -2.66 -23.93
C GLU A 142 -9.44 -3.29 -22.63
N PHE A 143 -8.27 -2.84 -22.15
CA PHE A 143 -7.60 -3.39 -20.97
C PHE A 143 -7.13 -2.28 -19.99
N PRO A 144 -8.05 -1.64 -19.24
CA PRO A 144 -7.70 -0.53 -18.34
C PRO A 144 -6.63 -0.88 -17.28
N HIS A 145 -6.58 -2.13 -16.84
CA HIS A 145 -5.59 -2.62 -15.88
C HIS A 145 -4.15 -2.62 -16.42
N VAL A 146 -3.96 -2.54 -17.74
CA VAL A 146 -2.65 -2.52 -18.40
C VAL A 146 -2.14 -1.07 -18.59
N GLN A 147 -3.00 -0.06 -18.40
CA GLN A 147 -2.62 1.36 -18.55
C GLN A 147 -1.35 1.76 -17.78
N PRO A 148 -1.14 1.35 -16.51
CA PRO A 148 0.10 1.68 -15.80
C PRO A 148 1.34 1.12 -16.50
N ALA A 149 1.26 -0.10 -17.06
CA ALA A 149 2.35 -0.71 -17.79
C ALA A 149 2.62 -0.02 -19.13
N LEU A 150 1.58 0.50 -19.79
CA LEU A 150 1.65 1.19 -21.08
C LEU A 150 1.97 2.69 -20.97
N ARG A 151 1.88 3.29 -19.78
CA ARG A 151 2.17 4.71 -19.52
C ARG A 151 3.48 5.19 -20.15
N ARG A 152 4.54 4.40 -20.03
CA ARG A 152 5.85 4.72 -20.62
C ARG A 152 5.84 4.72 -22.15
N VAL A 153 5.08 3.82 -22.76
CA VAL A 153 4.91 3.76 -24.21
C VAL A 153 4.14 4.99 -24.69
N ASN A 154 3.07 5.37 -23.99
CA ASN A 154 2.33 6.61 -24.27
C ASN A 154 3.24 7.84 -24.24
N LEU A 155 3.99 8.05 -23.16
CA LEU A 155 4.90 9.18 -23.04
C LEU A 155 5.96 9.23 -24.15
N ALA A 156 6.49 8.06 -24.53
CA ALA A 156 7.47 7.96 -25.61
C ALA A 156 6.87 8.28 -26.99
N LEU A 157 5.63 7.85 -27.25
CA LEU A 157 4.91 8.14 -28.50
C LEU A 157 4.51 9.62 -28.57
N SER A 158 4.00 10.20 -27.49
CA SER A 158 3.66 11.63 -27.43
C SER A 158 4.88 12.52 -27.70
N THR A 159 6.00 12.27 -27.03
CA THR A 159 7.24 13.06 -27.22
C THR A 159 7.74 12.99 -28.67
N ARG A 160 7.63 11.83 -29.33
CA ARG A 160 8.05 11.68 -30.73
C ARG A 160 7.06 12.30 -31.72
N THR A 161 5.78 12.35 -31.37
CA THR A 161 4.74 12.97 -32.18
C THR A 161 4.89 14.49 -32.18
N GLU A 162 5.17 15.08 -31.02
CA GLU A 162 5.51 16.51 -30.89
C GLU A 162 6.75 16.86 -31.71
N GLN A 163 7.82 16.06 -31.63
CA GLN A 163 9.05 16.26 -32.40
C GLN A 163 8.90 16.09 -33.92
N ALA A 164 7.83 15.43 -34.39
CA ALA A 164 7.57 15.27 -35.82
C ALA A 164 6.68 16.39 -36.39
N GLN A 165 6.11 17.23 -35.53
CA GLN A 165 5.27 18.37 -35.92
C GLN A 165 6.05 19.69 -35.98
N ASP A 166 7.21 19.77 -35.33
CA ASP A 166 8.20 20.86 -35.42
C ASP A 166 9.24 20.62 -36.55
#